data_AF-A0A355RIQ9-F1
#
_entry.id   AF-A0A355RIQ9-F1
#
_cell.length_a   1.000
_cell.length_b   1.000
_cell.length_c   1.000
_cell.angle_alpha   90.00
_cell.angle_beta   90.00
_cell.angle_gamma   90.00
#
_symmetry.space_group_name_H-M   'P 1'
#
loop_
_entity.id
_entity.type
_entity.pdbx_description
1 polymer ?
#
loop_
_entity_poly.entity_id
_entity_poly.type
_entity_poly.pdbx_seq_one_letter_code
_entity_poly.pdbx_strand_id
1 'polypeptide(L)' 'MAHPVDEHVGKRLRQRRWLVGMTQQQLAEHVGIKFQQIQKY' A
#
# COMPACT_ATOMS: atom_id res chain seq x y z
N MET A 1 -18.06 2.28 3.44
CA MET A 1 -17.57 0.88 3.40
C MET A 1 -16.34 0.86 2.52
N ALA A 2 -15.21 0.33 3.01
CA ALA A 2 -14.06 0.08 2.13
C ALA A 2 -14.49 -0.94 1.08
N HIS A 3 -14.07 -0.76 -0.18
CA HIS A 3 -14.42 -1.72 -1.21
C HIS A 3 -13.73 -3.05 -0.87
N PRO A 4 -14.37 -4.22 -1.03
CA PRO A 4 -13.74 -5.51 -0.70
C PRO A 4 -12.38 -5.73 -1.38
N VAL A 5 -12.18 -5.11 -2.55
CA VAL A 5 -10.90 -5.10 -3.28
C VAL A 5 -9.84 -4.29 -2.51
N ASP A 6 -10.18 -3.14 -1.93
CA ASP A 6 -9.23 -2.29 -1.19
C ASP A 6 -8.68 -3.05 0.02
N GLU A 7 -9.53 -3.78 0.74
CA GLU A 7 -9.11 -4.61 1.87
C GLU A 7 -8.18 -5.76 1.44
N HIS A 8 -8.51 -6.42 0.33
CA HIS A 8 -7.69 -7.50 -0.21
C HIS A 8 -6.32 -7.00 -0.67
N VAL A 9 -6.31 -5.90 -1.42
CA VAL A 9 -5.09 -5.27 -1.94
C VAL A 9 -4.25 -4.73 -0.79
N GLY A 10 -4.85 -4.03 0.16
CA GLY A 10 -4.18 -3.47 1.34
C GLY A 10 -3.46 -4.52 2.18
N LYS A 11 -4.10 -5.67 2.42
CA LYS A 11 -3.49 -6.81 3.12
C LYS A 11 -2.25 -7.34 2.39
N ARG A 12 -2.34 -7.55 1.08
CA ARG A 12 -1.21 -8.03 0.25
C ARG A 12 -0.08 -7.01 0.17
N LEU A 13 -0.43 -5.73 0.01
CA LEU A 13 0.53 -4.63 -0.07
C LEU A 13 1.34 -4.49 1.22
N ARG A 14 0.68 -4.59 2.37
CA ARG A 14 1.34 -4.59 3.68
C ARG A 14 2.28 -5.78 3.86
N GLN A 15 1.82 -6.99 3.56
CA GLN A 15 2.65 -8.19 3.65
C GLN A 15 3.90 -8.08 2.78
N ARG A 16 3.74 -7.66 1.52
CA ARG A 16 4.89 -7.47 0.62
C ARG A 16 5.87 -6.45 1.15
N ARG A 17 5.38 -5.27 1.60
CA ARG A 17 6.23 -4.22 2.17
C ARG A 17 7.05 -4.70 3.35
N TRP A 18 6.46 -5.49 4.25
CA TRP A 18 7.19 -6.06 5.39
C TRP A 18 8.27 -7.04 4.96
N LEU A 19 7.97 -7.92 4.01
CA LEU A 19 8.94 -8.89 3.50
C LEU A 19 10.16 -8.23 2.84
N VAL A 20 9.99 -7.06 2.23
CA VAL A 20 11.09 -6.33 1.56
C VAL A 20 11.62 -5.14 2.36
N GLY A 21 11.18 -4.94 3.61
CA GLY A 21 11.64 -3.84 4.46
C GLY A 21 11.32 -2.44 3.93
N MET A 22 10.16 -2.26 3.27
CA MET A 22 9.79 -1.02 2.59
C MET A 22 8.72 -0.22 3.36
N THR A 23 8.93 1.10 3.47
CA THR A 23 7.95 2.02 4.07
C THR A 23 6.81 2.36 3.10
N GLN A 24 5.70 2.91 3.59
CA GLN A 24 4.61 3.38 2.71
C GLN A 24 5.04 4.53 1.80
N GLN A 25 5.96 5.39 2.27
CA GLN A 25 6.47 6.51 1.48
C GLN A 25 7.33 6.01 0.31
N GLN A 26 8.27 5.09 0.58
CA GLN A 26 9.09 4.47 -0.46
C GLN A 26 8.25 3.75 -1.52
N LEU A 27 7.18 3.08 -1.09
CA LEU A 27 6.24 2.45 -2.02
C LEU A 27 5.53 3.48 -2.90
N ALA A 28 5.04 4.59 -2.31
CA ALA A 28 4.36 5.65 -3.05
C ALA A 28 5.28 6.27 -4.12
N GLU A 29 6.54 6.51 -3.77
CA GLU A 29 7.58 6.99 -4.69
C GLU A 29 7.86 5.98 -5.82
N HIS A 30 7.98 4.69 -5.50
CA HIS A 30 8.25 3.64 -6.48
C HIS A 30 7.13 3.47 -7.52
N VAL A 31 5.87 3.61 -7.10
CA VAL A 31 4.71 3.45 -7.99
C VAL A 31 4.19 4.77 -8.55
N GLY A 32 4.83 5.90 -8.24
CA GLY A 32 4.51 7.21 -8.79
C GLY A 32 3.15 7.77 -8.35
N ILE A 33 2.67 7.40 -7.15
CA ILE A 33 1.40 7.89 -6.61
C ILE A 33 1.60 8.71 -5.34
N LYS A 34 0.62 9.54 -4.98
CA LYS A 34 0.69 10.33 -3.74
C LYS A 34 0.64 9.42 -2.53
N PHE A 35 1.40 9.75 -1.49
CA PHE A 35 1.41 9.03 -0.20
C PHE A 35 0.00 8.81 0.39
N GLN A 36 -0.88 9.82 0.28
CA GLN A 36 -2.27 9.72 0.75
C GLN A 36 -3.10 8.65 0.02
N GLN A 37 -2.73 8.27 -1.21
CA GLN A 37 -3.40 7.19 -1.94
C GLN A 37 -2.98 5.82 -1.39
N ILE A 38 -1.71 5.66 -0.98
CA ILE A 38 -1.24 4.45 -0.30
C ILE A 38 -1.87 4.30 1.09
N GLN A 39 -2.13 5.39 1.81
CA GLN A 39 -2.79 5.32 3.13
C GLN A 39 -4.21 4.74 3.10
N LYS A 40 -4.88 4.78 1.94
CA LYS A 40 -6.24 4.23 1.77
C LYS A 40 -6.26 2.70 1.63
N TYR A 41 -5.10 2.09 1.37
CA TYR A 41 -4.89 0.65 1.21
C TYR A 41 -4.07 0.08 2.39
#